data_AF-A0A1B6D476-F1
#
_entry.id   AF-A0A1B6D476-F1
#
_cell.length_a   1.000
_cell.length_b   1.000
_cell.length_c   1.000
_cell.angle_alpha   90.00
_cell.angle_beta   90.00
_cell.angle_gamma   90.00
#
_symmetry.space_group_name_H-M   'P 1'
#
loop_
_entity.id
_entity.type
_entity.pdbx_description
1 polymer ?
#
loop_
_entity_poly.entity_id
_entity_poly.type
_entity_poly.pdbx_seq_one_letter_code
_entity_poly.pdbx_strand_id
1 'polypeptide(L)'
;MASRIKGLHVFGSRLLGKNNCDKKTWNHFSTKTGHPTKNSFQQPSLNLPLPGIPPAKYASSGSESHKTQVTVLPNGLKVASENRFGQFCTVGVLIDSGSRYEVSYPSGISHFLEKLAFNSTVEFKEKDQILHTLEKHGGICDCQSSRDTMVYAASADIRGLDTVVRVLGEVVLRSKITEEEMDIARQTIQFELETLNTRPEQEMILMDKIHAAAYENNTLGLPKICPEENISKIDCKTIQTYLKHHHSPSRIVVAGVGVDHEVLVEHVQRYFVNKKGLWLEDSSLPNIKLDHSVAQYTGGIYKEICDIPMYHGPSGLPELAHVVLALEGVSHKDSDFIPLCVLNMMMGGGGSFSAGGPGKGMYTRLYTNVLNRYHWMYNATAYNHAYSDTGLFCIHASATPSHVREMTEVLTRELVAMAGSVGDKEL
;
A
#
# COMPACT_ATOMS: atom_id res chain seq x y z
N MET A 1 30.73 30.24 7.41
CA MET A 1 31.81 29.53 6.71
C MET A 1 31.41 29.44 5.23
N ALA A 2 31.61 30.55 4.50
CA ALA A 2 31.40 30.62 3.07
C ALA A 2 32.75 30.35 2.39
N SER A 3 32.86 29.25 1.64
CA SER A 3 33.73 29.06 0.47
C SER A 3 33.81 27.57 0.11
N ARG A 4 34.00 27.30 -1.19
CA ARG A 4 34.31 26.01 -1.86
C ARG A 4 33.15 25.28 -2.54
N ILE A 5 32.76 25.75 -3.72
CA ILE A 5 32.56 24.89 -4.92
C ILE A 5 32.99 25.70 -6.16
N LYS A 6 34.22 25.49 -6.64
CA LYS A 6 34.70 25.81 -8.00
C LYS A 6 35.72 24.75 -8.38
N GLY A 7 35.37 23.84 -9.29
CA GLY A 7 36.30 22.81 -9.73
C GLY A 7 35.64 21.63 -10.44
N LEU A 8 34.95 21.87 -11.56
CA LEU A 8 34.61 20.83 -12.54
C LEU A 8 34.39 21.50 -13.89
N HIS A 9 35.49 21.87 -14.55
CA HIS A 9 35.47 22.37 -15.93
C HIS A 9 36.77 22.03 -16.67
N VAL A 10 37.35 20.85 -16.47
CA VAL A 10 38.50 20.41 -17.29
C VAL A 10 38.52 18.88 -17.37
N PHE A 11 37.66 18.27 -18.19
CA PHE A 11 37.84 16.89 -18.66
C PHE A 11 36.96 16.66 -19.90
N GLY A 12 37.37 17.19 -21.05
CA GLY A 12 36.60 17.06 -22.30
C GLY A 12 37.37 17.45 -23.55
N SER A 13 38.70 17.37 -23.54
CA SER A 13 39.54 17.79 -24.66
C SER A 13 40.74 16.86 -24.81
N ARG A 14 40.47 15.56 -24.99
CA ARG A 14 41.43 14.59 -25.54
C ARG A 14 40.65 13.41 -26.05
N LEU A 15 40.32 13.44 -27.33
CA LEU A 15 40.24 12.30 -28.26
C LEU A 15 39.38 12.74 -29.43
N LEU A 16 40.04 12.92 -30.58
CA LEU A 16 39.58 12.69 -31.96
C LEU A 16 40.08 13.80 -32.90
N GLY A 17 41.33 13.62 -33.32
CA GLY A 17 41.81 14.12 -34.61
C GLY A 17 42.27 12.92 -35.44
N LYS A 18 41.58 12.65 -36.55
CA LYS A 18 42.10 12.31 -37.90
C LYS A 18 41.03 11.59 -38.75
N ASN A 19 40.58 12.34 -39.76
CA ASN A 19 40.26 11.97 -41.16
C ASN A 19 39.34 10.79 -41.54
N ASN A 20 38.38 11.18 -42.39
CA ASN A 20 37.74 10.47 -43.52
C ASN A 20 36.95 9.18 -43.26
N CYS A 21 35.61 9.30 -43.31
CA CYS A 21 34.81 8.59 -44.32
C CYS A 21 33.37 9.12 -44.39
N ASP A 22 33.00 9.51 -45.61
CA ASP A 22 31.70 9.47 -46.28
C ASP A 22 30.39 9.93 -45.59
N LYS A 23 29.98 11.12 -46.02
CA LYS A 23 28.63 11.51 -46.48
C LYS A 23 27.49 10.56 -46.10
N LYS A 24 26.77 10.89 -45.03
CA LYS A 24 25.30 11.09 -45.00
C LYS A 24 24.84 11.21 -43.54
N THR A 25 24.96 12.41 -42.96
CA THR A 25 24.31 12.69 -41.69
C THR A 25 23.95 14.16 -41.58
N TRP A 26 22.64 14.39 -41.45
CA TRP A 26 22.03 15.34 -40.52
C TRP A 26 22.72 16.69 -40.40
N ASN A 27 22.29 17.63 -41.23
CA ASN A 27 22.51 19.05 -40.96
C ASN A 27 21.81 19.40 -39.64
N HIS A 28 22.60 19.47 -38.58
CA HIS A 28 22.36 20.36 -37.46
C HIS A 28 22.14 21.77 -38.02
N PHE A 29 20.88 22.20 -38.12
CA PHE A 29 20.54 23.59 -38.35
C PHE A 29 20.79 24.38 -37.08
N SER A 30 22.03 24.83 -36.88
CA SER A 30 22.27 26.06 -36.12
C SER A 30 23.58 26.69 -36.52
N THR A 31 23.70 27.07 -37.79
CA THR A 31 24.61 28.16 -38.22
C THR A 31 24.02 28.85 -39.46
N LYS A 32 22.94 29.61 -39.26
CA LYS A 32 22.68 30.80 -40.06
C LYS A 32 22.37 31.95 -39.12
N THR A 33 23.22 32.97 -39.19
CA THR A 33 23.07 34.31 -38.64
C THR A 33 21.87 35.00 -39.28
N GLY A 34 20.67 34.55 -38.92
CA GLY A 34 19.46 35.36 -38.94
C GLY A 34 19.04 35.51 -37.49
N HIS A 35 18.68 36.72 -37.06
CA HIS A 35 17.92 36.87 -35.83
C HIS A 35 16.79 35.82 -35.85
N PRO A 36 16.55 35.05 -34.79
CA PRO A 36 15.33 34.28 -34.73
C PRO A 36 14.24 35.32 -34.92
N THR A 37 13.49 35.24 -36.02
CA THR A 37 12.23 35.96 -36.10
C THR A 37 11.51 35.50 -34.84
N LYS A 38 11.36 36.42 -33.89
CA LYS A 38 10.42 36.26 -32.80
C LYS A 38 9.07 36.12 -33.50
N ASN A 39 8.72 34.90 -33.91
CA ASN A 39 7.41 34.40 -33.60
C ASN A 39 7.41 34.24 -32.08
N SER A 40 7.46 35.39 -31.39
CA SER A 40 7.03 35.50 -30.03
C SER A 40 5.59 35.05 -30.11
N PHE A 41 5.33 33.82 -29.69
CA PHE A 41 4.01 33.50 -29.20
C PHE A 41 3.68 34.63 -28.22
N GLN A 42 2.85 35.58 -28.65
CA GLN A 42 2.34 36.65 -27.80
C GLN A 42 1.35 36.00 -26.84
N GLN A 43 1.87 35.17 -25.94
CA GLN A 43 1.11 34.71 -24.81
C GLN A 43 0.96 35.91 -23.87
N PRO A 44 -0.27 36.25 -23.48
CA PRO A 44 -0.46 37.27 -22.47
C PRO A 44 0.28 36.89 -21.19
N SER A 45 0.59 37.89 -20.36
CA SER A 45 1.11 37.65 -19.00
C SER A 45 0.18 36.69 -18.24
N LEU A 46 0.73 35.89 -17.32
CA LEU A 46 -0.06 34.96 -16.47
C LEU A 46 -1.12 35.65 -15.60
N ASN A 47 -1.04 36.98 -15.47
CA ASN A 47 -2.04 37.80 -14.78
C ASN A 47 -3.26 38.17 -15.65
N LEU A 48 -3.25 37.82 -16.94
CA LEU A 48 -4.34 38.07 -17.87
C LEU A 48 -4.90 36.73 -18.38
N PRO A 49 -6.23 36.61 -18.56
CA PRO A 49 -6.82 35.41 -19.12
C PRO A 49 -6.30 35.16 -20.54
N LEU A 50 -6.05 33.88 -20.86
CA LEU A 50 -5.64 33.50 -22.20
C LEU A 50 -6.79 33.77 -23.20
N PRO A 51 -6.52 34.50 -24.30
CA PRO A 51 -7.54 34.80 -25.30
C PRO A 51 -8.02 33.52 -26.00
N GLY A 52 -9.33 33.41 -26.22
CA GLY A 52 -9.93 32.30 -26.97
C GLY A 52 -10.26 31.05 -26.14
N ILE A 53 -10.02 31.04 -24.83
CA ILE A 53 -10.47 29.95 -23.95
C ILE A 53 -11.92 30.21 -23.50
N PRO A 54 -12.83 29.23 -23.60
CA PRO A 54 -14.20 29.38 -23.12
C PRO A 54 -14.21 29.66 -21.60
N PRO A 55 -15.19 30.43 -21.10
CA PRO A 55 -15.31 30.71 -19.67
C PRO A 55 -15.47 29.40 -18.89
N ALA A 56 -14.74 29.29 -17.77
CA ALA A 56 -14.82 28.12 -16.91
C ALA A 56 -16.24 27.95 -16.37
N LYS A 57 -16.78 26.73 -16.49
CA LYS A 57 -18.03 26.34 -15.83
C LYS A 57 -17.69 25.87 -14.43
N TYR A 58 -17.98 26.70 -13.43
CA TYR A 58 -17.78 26.36 -12.03
C TYR A 58 -18.94 25.49 -11.54
N ALA A 59 -18.65 24.57 -10.62
CA ALA A 59 -19.69 23.90 -9.86
C ALA A 59 -20.48 24.92 -9.04
N SER A 60 -21.80 24.81 -9.09
CA SER A 60 -22.68 25.37 -8.06
C SER A 60 -22.65 24.46 -6.83
N SER A 61 -22.67 25.01 -5.63
CA SER A 61 -22.84 24.24 -4.40
C SER A 61 -24.23 23.58 -4.37
N GLY A 62 -24.36 22.40 -4.96
CA GLY A 62 -25.52 21.53 -4.81
C GLY A 62 -25.42 20.73 -3.51
N SER A 63 -26.56 20.38 -2.94
CA SER A 63 -26.63 19.28 -1.97
C SER A 63 -26.45 17.97 -2.75
N GLU A 64 -25.21 17.63 -3.12
CA GLU A 64 -24.94 16.30 -3.65
C GLU A 64 -25.23 15.30 -2.53
N SER A 65 -26.27 14.48 -2.71
CA SER A 65 -26.46 13.34 -1.83
C SER A 65 -25.36 12.35 -2.13
N HIS A 66 -24.38 12.24 -1.24
CA HIS A 66 -23.29 11.24 -1.29
C HIS A 66 -23.82 9.83 -0.97
N LYS A 67 -24.84 9.39 -1.72
CA LYS A 67 -25.43 8.07 -1.54
C LYS A 67 -24.61 7.07 -2.33
N THR A 68 -23.91 6.18 -1.63
CA THR A 68 -23.24 5.05 -2.25
C THR A 68 -24.29 4.14 -2.91
N GLN A 69 -24.11 3.86 -4.19
CA GLN A 69 -24.94 2.94 -4.95
C GLN A 69 -24.23 1.59 -5.05
N VAL A 70 -24.98 0.49 -4.86
CA VAL A 70 -24.43 -0.86 -4.90
C VAL A 70 -25.30 -1.74 -5.79
N THR A 71 -24.67 -2.37 -6.78
CA THR A 71 -25.29 -3.36 -7.68
C THR A 71 -24.58 -4.69 -7.52
N VAL A 72 -25.34 -5.77 -7.39
CA VAL A 72 -24.80 -7.15 -7.41
C VAL A 72 -25.05 -7.75 -8.78
N LEU A 73 -23.98 -8.11 -9.49
CA LEU A 73 -24.05 -8.72 -10.81
C LEU A 73 -24.49 -10.19 -10.73
N PRO A 74 -25.00 -10.79 -11.82
CA PRO A 74 -25.49 -12.18 -11.82
C PRO A 74 -24.44 -13.23 -11.41
N ASN A 75 -23.14 -12.94 -11.59
CA ASN A 75 -22.05 -13.82 -11.19
C ASN A 75 -21.64 -13.65 -9.71
N GLY A 76 -22.32 -12.81 -8.94
CA GLY A 76 -22.06 -12.55 -7.52
C GLY A 76 -21.06 -11.42 -7.23
N LEU A 77 -20.43 -10.85 -8.27
CA LEU A 77 -19.54 -9.70 -8.13
C LEU A 77 -20.34 -8.45 -7.74
N LYS A 78 -19.81 -7.65 -6.80
CA LYS A 78 -20.46 -6.43 -6.34
C LYS A 78 -19.79 -5.20 -6.97
N VAL A 79 -20.59 -4.25 -7.40
CA VAL A 79 -20.13 -2.95 -7.92
C VAL A 79 -20.68 -1.88 -7.00
N ALA A 80 -19.79 -1.10 -6.38
CA ALA A 80 -20.14 0.04 -5.56
C ALA A 80 -19.63 1.32 -6.22
N SER A 81 -20.40 2.40 -6.17
CA SER A 81 -19.87 3.70 -6.55
C SER A 81 -20.43 4.85 -5.75
N GLU A 82 -19.62 5.90 -5.67
CA GLU A 82 -20.03 7.20 -5.17
C GLU A 82 -19.57 8.26 -6.16
N ASN A 83 -20.54 8.92 -6.79
CA ASN A 83 -20.23 10.01 -7.69
C ASN A 83 -19.87 11.24 -6.87
N ARG A 84 -18.77 11.91 -7.25
CA ARG A 84 -18.26 13.08 -6.57
C ARG A 84 -17.81 14.09 -7.61
N PHE A 85 -18.10 15.36 -7.38
CA PHE A 85 -17.58 16.43 -8.23
C PHE A 85 -16.04 16.40 -8.32
N GLY A 86 -15.52 16.27 -9.54
CA GLY A 86 -14.09 16.22 -9.83
C GLY A 86 -13.80 15.82 -11.28
N GLN A 87 -12.56 15.99 -11.72
CA GLN A 87 -12.10 15.55 -13.05
C GLN A 87 -11.41 14.19 -13.03
N PHE A 88 -11.19 13.64 -11.84
CA PHE A 88 -10.49 12.38 -11.62
C PHE A 88 -11.43 11.35 -11.03
N CYS A 89 -11.24 10.11 -11.44
CA CYS A 89 -11.88 8.94 -10.87
C CYS A 89 -10.84 8.01 -10.25
N THR A 90 -11.23 7.34 -9.18
CA THR A 90 -10.46 6.23 -8.60
C THR A 90 -11.32 4.99 -8.64
N VAL A 91 -10.80 3.91 -9.21
CA VAL A 91 -11.44 2.60 -9.21
C VAL A 91 -10.53 1.62 -8.47
N GLY A 92 -11.10 0.91 -7.51
CA GLY A 92 -10.45 -0.14 -6.74
C GLY A 92 -11.17 -1.47 -6.89
N VAL A 93 -10.40 -2.55 -6.97
CA VAL A 93 -10.87 -3.93 -6.87
C VAL A 93 -10.44 -4.45 -5.51
N LEU A 94 -11.40 -4.65 -4.62
CA LEU A 94 -11.19 -5.18 -3.30
C LEU A 94 -11.56 -6.67 -3.33
N ILE A 95 -10.62 -7.50 -2.90
CA ILE A 95 -10.76 -8.95 -2.91
C ILE A 95 -10.64 -9.41 -1.47
N ASP A 96 -11.61 -10.19 -1.01
CA ASP A 96 -11.50 -10.96 0.23
C ASP A 96 -10.42 -12.03 0.01
N SER A 97 -9.17 -11.70 0.32
CA SER A 97 -7.95 -12.43 -0.03
C SER A 97 -6.79 -11.84 0.76
N GLY A 98 -5.72 -12.59 1.00
CA GLY A 98 -4.63 -12.16 1.87
C GLY A 98 -3.97 -13.31 2.60
N SER A 99 -2.99 -12.99 3.46
CA SER A 99 -2.16 -13.99 4.12
C SER A 99 -2.94 -14.94 5.04
N ARG A 100 -4.11 -14.52 5.56
CA ARG A 100 -4.96 -15.38 6.40
C ARG A 100 -5.51 -16.60 5.64
N TYR A 101 -5.60 -16.52 4.32
CA TYR A 101 -6.15 -17.56 3.47
C TYR A 101 -5.08 -18.54 2.94
N GLU A 102 -3.84 -18.40 3.42
CA GLU A 102 -2.70 -19.20 2.96
C GLU A 102 -2.50 -20.49 3.76
N VAL A 103 -3.47 -20.92 4.58
CA VAL A 103 -3.35 -22.13 5.44
C VAL A 103 -3.01 -23.39 4.62
N SER A 104 -3.60 -23.53 3.43
CA SER A 104 -3.36 -24.66 2.52
C SER A 104 -2.20 -24.42 1.55
N TYR A 105 -1.42 -23.35 1.74
CA TYR A 105 -0.37 -22.89 0.84
C TYR A 105 0.93 -22.58 1.62
N PRO A 106 2.09 -22.54 0.95
CA PRO A 106 3.28 -21.94 1.57
C PRO A 106 3.01 -20.47 1.84
N SER A 107 3.25 -20.01 3.07
CA SER A 107 3.04 -18.59 3.41
C SER A 107 3.96 -17.69 2.59
N GLY A 108 3.42 -16.57 2.12
CA GLY A 108 4.07 -15.58 1.26
C GLY A 108 3.37 -15.33 -0.07
N ILE A 109 2.28 -16.04 -0.40
CA ILE A 109 1.60 -15.90 -1.71
C ILE A 109 1.11 -14.46 -1.96
N SER A 110 0.50 -13.85 -0.95
CA SER A 110 -0.01 -12.47 -1.02
C SER A 110 1.11 -11.46 -1.24
N HIS A 111 2.28 -11.69 -0.63
CA HIS A 111 3.46 -10.86 -0.82
C HIS A 111 4.00 -10.98 -2.26
N PHE A 112 4.03 -12.19 -2.82
CA PHE A 112 4.36 -12.41 -4.23
C PHE A 112 3.36 -11.74 -5.17
N LEU A 113 2.05 -11.88 -4.91
CA LEU A 113 1.00 -11.27 -5.72
C LEU A 113 1.09 -9.74 -5.74
N GLU A 114 1.53 -9.12 -4.65
CA GLU A 114 1.78 -7.68 -4.59
C GLU A 114 2.93 -7.27 -5.52
N LYS A 115 4.05 -8.02 -5.55
CA LYS A 115 5.19 -7.73 -6.45
C LYS A 115 4.90 -8.05 -7.91
N LEU A 116 4.01 -9.01 -8.16
CA LEU A 116 3.57 -9.41 -9.50
C LEU A 116 2.41 -8.55 -10.03
N ALA A 117 1.83 -7.68 -9.21
CA ALA A 117 0.74 -6.82 -9.63
C ALA A 117 1.19 -5.88 -10.76
N PHE A 118 0.29 -5.66 -11.73
CA PHE A 118 0.54 -4.82 -12.90
C PHE A 118 1.71 -5.27 -13.81
N ASN A 119 2.09 -6.56 -13.75
CA ASN A 119 2.99 -7.19 -14.73
C ASN A 119 2.20 -7.74 -15.95
N SER A 120 2.77 -8.70 -16.68
CA SER A 120 2.17 -9.22 -17.91
C SER A 120 0.80 -9.87 -17.69
N THR A 121 -0.09 -9.65 -18.66
CA THR A 121 -1.46 -10.16 -18.73
C THR A 121 -1.72 -10.78 -20.10
N VAL A 122 -2.94 -11.29 -20.31
CA VAL A 122 -3.36 -11.79 -21.63
C VAL A 122 -3.29 -10.68 -22.68
N GLU A 123 -3.84 -9.50 -22.37
CA GLU A 123 -3.90 -8.36 -23.29
C GLU A 123 -2.60 -7.54 -23.32
N PHE A 124 -2.00 -7.26 -22.17
CA PHE A 124 -0.78 -6.44 -22.05
C PHE A 124 0.43 -7.35 -21.81
N LYS A 125 1.38 -7.38 -22.76
CA LYS A 125 2.50 -8.33 -22.68
C LYS A 125 3.59 -7.93 -21.68
N GLU A 126 3.67 -6.65 -21.35
CA GLU A 126 4.73 -6.08 -20.53
C GLU A 126 4.14 -5.04 -19.56
N LYS A 127 4.78 -4.88 -18.41
CA LYS A 127 4.43 -3.87 -17.39
C LYS A 127 4.39 -2.45 -17.96
N ASP A 128 5.38 -2.09 -18.78
CA ASP A 128 5.48 -0.74 -19.37
C ASP A 128 4.29 -0.38 -20.26
N GLN A 129 3.67 -1.36 -20.91
CA GLN A 129 2.48 -1.14 -21.73
C GLN A 129 1.28 -0.77 -20.87
N ILE A 130 1.15 -1.37 -19.68
CA ILE A 130 0.10 -1.03 -18.70
C ILE A 130 0.33 0.40 -18.19
N LEU A 131 1.55 0.70 -17.75
CA LEU A 131 1.90 2.03 -17.22
C LEU A 131 1.68 3.13 -18.27
N HIS A 132 2.22 2.98 -19.48
CA HIS A 132 2.03 3.95 -20.56
C HIS A 132 0.55 4.10 -20.95
N THR A 133 -0.25 3.04 -20.85
CA THR A 133 -1.70 3.10 -21.10
C THR A 133 -2.43 3.93 -20.05
N LEU A 134 -2.05 3.82 -18.78
CA LEU A 134 -2.60 4.62 -17.69
C LEU A 134 -2.10 6.08 -17.74
N GLU A 135 -0.81 6.29 -18.00
CA GLU A 135 -0.17 7.62 -18.08
C GLU A 135 -0.80 8.53 -19.13
N LYS A 136 -1.33 7.98 -20.23
CA LYS A 136 -2.10 8.75 -21.24
C LYS A 136 -3.27 9.52 -20.65
N HIS A 137 -3.81 9.05 -19.51
CA HIS A 137 -4.90 9.69 -18.77
C HIS A 137 -4.42 10.26 -17.43
N GLY A 138 -3.12 10.48 -17.26
CA GLY A 138 -2.52 10.92 -16.00
C GLY A 138 -2.70 9.89 -14.88
N GLY A 139 -2.81 8.61 -15.24
CA GLY A 139 -3.18 7.55 -14.34
C GLY A 139 -2.04 7.06 -13.46
N ILE A 140 -2.36 6.71 -12.22
CA ILE A 140 -1.49 5.99 -11.28
C ILE A 140 -2.17 4.70 -10.85
N CYS A 141 -1.39 3.69 -10.47
CA CYS A 141 -1.91 2.43 -9.98
C CYS A 141 -1.06 1.89 -8.82
N ASP A 142 -1.70 1.15 -7.93
CA ASP A 142 -1.06 0.50 -6.81
C ASP A 142 -1.77 -0.81 -6.44
N CYS A 143 -1.04 -1.73 -5.82
CA CYS A 143 -1.58 -2.95 -5.25
C CYS A 143 -1.07 -3.11 -3.82
N GLN A 144 -1.98 -3.38 -2.89
CA GLN A 144 -1.66 -3.55 -1.48
C GLN A 144 -2.32 -4.81 -0.95
N SER A 145 -1.54 -5.61 -0.22
CA SER A 145 -2.03 -6.76 0.51
C SER A 145 -2.15 -6.48 2.01
N SER A 146 -3.26 -6.92 2.60
CA SER A 146 -3.49 -7.05 4.04
C SER A 146 -3.56 -8.54 4.42
N ARG A 147 -3.85 -8.84 5.69
CA ARG A 147 -4.09 -10.21 6.15
C ARG A 147 -5.39 -10.80 5.57
N ASP A 148 -6.43 -9.99 5.38
CA ASP A 148 -7.76 -10.44 4.98
C ASP A 148 -8.30 -9.79 3.69
N THR A 149 -7.63 -8.74 3.20
CA THR A 149 -8.05 -8.01 1.99
C THR A 149 -6.86 -7.75 1.07
N MET A 150 -7.06 -7.92 -0.24
CA MET A 150 -6.14 -7.47 -1.28
C MET A 150 -6.81 -6.41 -2.14
N VAL A 151 -6.10 -5.30 -2.37
CA VAL A 151 -6.64 -4.15 -3.10
C VAL A 151 -5.78 -3.88 -4.33
N TYR A 152 -6.42 -3.80 -5.49
CA TYR A 152 -5.83 -3.30 -6.73
C TYR A 152 -6.53 -2.00 -7.08
N ALA A 153 -5.83 -0.88 -7.10
CA ALA A 153 -6.45 0.42 -7.35
C ALA A 153 -5.74 1.17 -8.47
N ALA A 154 -6.51 1.94 -9.22
CA ALA A 154 -5.99 2.89 -10.19
C ALA A 154 -6.82 4.17 -10.17
N SER A 155 -6.15 5.30 -10.29
CA SER A 155 -6.76 6.63 -10.36
C SER A 155 -6.32 7.31 -11.64
N ALA A 156 -7.23 7.95 -12.37
CA ALA A 156 -6.94 8.65 -13.62
C ALA A 156 -7.96 9.77 -13.87
N ASP A 157 -7.73 10.59 -14.91
CA ASP A 157 -8.77 11.48 -15.45
C ASP A 157 -10.02 10.68 -15.85
N ILE A 158 -11.21 11.21 -15.60
CA ILE A 158 -12.50 10.53 -15.83
C ILE A 158 -12.69 10.05 -17.27
N ARG A 159 -12.07 10.71 -18.26
CA ARG A 159 -12.09 10.27 -19.67
C ARG A 159 -11.36 8.93 -19.88
N GLY A 160 -10.50 8.54 -18.94
CA GLY A 160 -9.77 7.28 -18.91
C GLY A 160 -10.49 6.15 -18.17
N LEU A 161 -11.75 6.32 -17.73
CA LEU A 161 -12.46 5.32 -16.92
C LEU A 161 -12.50 3.93 -17.57
N ASP A 162 -12.81 3.84 -18.87
CA ASP A 162 -12.79 2.56 -19.61
C ASP A 162 -11.39 1.91 -19.54
N THR A 163 -10.34 2.70 -19.77
CA THR A 163 -8.95 2.24 -19.69
C THR A 163 -8.61 1.71 -18.30
N VAL A 164 -9.01 2.42 -17.25
CA VAL A 164 -8.76 2.02 -15.85
C VAL A 164 -9.44 0.69 -15.53
N VAL A 165 -10.74 0.56 -15.80
CA VAL A 165 -11.49 -0.68 -15.50
C VAL A 165 -10.99 -1.84 -16.35
N ARG A 166 -10.61 -1.58 -17.61
CA ARG A 166 -9.99 -2.58 -18.50
C ARG A 166 -8.67 -3.12 -17.95
N VAL A 167 -7.76 -2.22 -17.54
CA VAL A 167 -6.47 -2.61 -16.95
C VAL A 167 -6.68 -3.41 -15.67
N LEU A 168 -7.55 -2.95 -14.76
CA LEU A 168 -7.84 -3.67 -13.52
C LEU A 168 -8.43 -5.06 -13.78
N GLY A 169 -9.33 -5.20 -14.76
CA GLY A 169 -9.88 -6.50 -15.15
C GLY A 169 -8.81 -7.46 -15.68
N GLU A 170 -7.85 -6.98 -16.47
CA GLU A 170 -6.74 -7.80 -16.97
C GLU A 170 -5.78 -8.20 -15.84
N VAL A 171 -5.36 -7.26 -15.00
CA VAL A 171 -4.39 -7.50 -13.92
C VAL A 171 -4.97 -8.44 -12.86
N VAL A 172 -6.24 -8.25 -12.49
CA VAL A 172 -6.86 -9.03 -11.40
C VAL A 172 -7.29 -10.42 -11.81
N LEU A 173 -7.68 -10.64 -13.08
CA LEU A 173 -8.28 -11.91 -13.53
C LEU A 173 -7.49 -12.65 -14.61
N ARG A 174 -6.54 -11.99 -15.27
CA ARG A 174 -5.86 -12.51 -16.49
C ARG A 174 -4.37 -12.21 -16.49
N SER A 175 -3.74 -12.17 -15.32
CA SER A 175 -2.29 -12.16 -15.19
C SER A 175 -1.70 -13.46 -15.72
N LYS A 176 -0.62 -13.38 -16.52
CA LYS A 176 0.05 -14.57 -17.08
C LYS A 176 1.06 -15.18 -16.11
N ILE A 177 1.78 -14.33 -15.37
CA ILE A 177 2.86 -14.71 -14.46
C ILE A 177 3.89 -15.60 -15.16
N THR A 178 4.90 -14.98 -15.78
CA THR A 178 5.99 -15.75 -16.41
C THR A 178 7.03 -16.17 -15.38
N GLU A 179 7.83 -17.21 -15.70
CA GLU A 179 8.94 -17.61 -14.82
C GLU A 179 9.98 -16.48 -14.63
N GLU A 180 10.22 -15.68 -15.66
CA GLU A 180 11.10 -14.50 -15.57
C GLU A 180 10.56 -13.46 -14.57
N GLU A 181 9.25 -13.18 -14.61
CA GLU A 181 8.60 -12.29 -13.65
C GLU A 181 8.63 -12.85 -12.22
N MET A 182 8.49 -14.18 -12.09
CA MET A 182 8.64 -14.86 -10.81
C MET A 182 10.04 -14.72 -10.23
N ASP A 183 11.08 -14.90 -11.04
CA ASP A 183 12.47 -14.76 -10.58
C ASP A 183 12.78 -13.32 -10.14
N ILE A 184 12.26 -12.33 -10.85
CA ILE A 184 12.37 -10.92 -10.45
C ILE A 184 11.62 -10.67 -9.13
N ALA A 185 10.42 -11.24 -8.96
CA ALA A 185 9.66 -11.13 -7.72
C ALA A 185 10.41 -11.79 -6.55
N ARG A 186 11.01 -12.97 -6.74
CA ARG A 186 11.85 -13.64 -5.73
C ARG A 186 13.01 -12.76 -5.28
N GLN A 187 13.75 -12.19 -6.24
CA GLN A 187 14.88 -11.29 -5.94
C GLN A 187 14.42 -10.02 -5.21
N THR A 188 13.29 -9.44 -5.62
CA THR A 188 12.73 -8.25 -4.98
C THR A 188 12.34 -8.52 -3.53
N ILE A 189 11.68 -9.67 -3.27
CA ILE A 189 11.29 -10.08 -1.93
C ILE A 189 12.52 -10.38 -1.06
N GLN A 190 13.52 -11.08 -1.60
CA GLN A 190 14.77 -11.34 -0.88
C GLN A 190 15.46 -10.03 -0.46
N PHE A 191 15.61 -9.09 -1.40
CA PHE A 191 16.20 -7.79 -1.11
C PHE A 191 15.38 -7.00 -0.08
N GLU A 192 14.05 -7.08 -0.13
CA GLU A 192 13.17 -6.45 0.84
C GLU A 192 13.35 -7.04 2.24
N LEU A 193 13.45 -8.36 2.39
CA LEU A 193 13.73 -9.00 3.67
C LEU A 193 15.08 -8.59 4.26
N GLU A 194 16.13 -8.61 3.44
CA GLU A 194 17.47 -8.15 3.84
C GLU A 194 17.43 -6.68 4.31
N THR A 195 16.74 -5.84 3.55
CA THR A 195 16.58 -4.43 3.90
C THR A 195 15.75 -4.25 5.18
N LEU A 196 14.67 -5.02 5.34
CA LEU A 196 13.77 -4.92 6.49
C LEU A 196 14.49 -5.21 7.80
N ASN A 197 15.36 -6.22 7.81
CA ASN A 197 16.19 -6.58 8.96
C ASN A 197 17.22 -5.49 9.32
N THR A 198 17.51 -4.56 8.41
CA THR A 198 18.49 -3.48 8.65
C THR A 198 17.89 -2.12 8.97
N ARG A 199 16.56 -1.96 8.86
CA ARG A 199 15.90 -0.70 9.15
C ARG A 199 15.82 -0.47 10.66
N PRO A 200 16.03 0.75 11.17
CA PRO A 200 15.77 1.04 12.59
C PRO A 200 14.28 0.96 12.94
N GLU A 201 13.40 1.19 11.97
CA GLU A 201 11.96 1.05 12.11
C GLU A 201 11.56 -0.43 12.01
N GLN A 202 11.26 -1.03 13.15
CA GLN A 202 10.94 -2.45 13.28
C GLN A 202 9.42 -2.74 13.30
N GLU A 203 8.58 -1.72 13.14
CA GLU A 203 7.12 -1.82 13.29
C GLU A 203 6.52 -2.94 12.44
N MET A 204 6.90 -3.05 11.17
CA MET A 204 6.35 -4.07 10.26
C MET A 204 6.65 -5.50 10.74
N ILE A 205 7.89 -5.76 11.18
CA ILE A 205 8.29 -7.07 11.74
C ILE A 205 7.53 -7.34 13.03
N LEU A 206 7.49 -6.36 13.94
CA LEU A 206 6.85 -6.49 15.24
C LEU A 206 5.35 -6.76 15.11
N MET A 207 4.67 -6.08 14.17
CA MET A 207 3.28 -6.34 13.86
C MET A 207 3.08 -7.73 13.27
N ASP A 208 4.03 -8.26 12.50
CA ASP A 208 3.94 -9.64 12.01
C ASP A 208 4.10 -10.67 13.16
N LYS A 209 5.11 -10.46 14.03
CA LYS A 209 5.40 -11.35 15.15
C LYS A 209 4.32 -11.34 16.23
N ILE A 210 3.71 -10.19 16.52
CA ILE A 210 2.64 -10.13 17.53
C ILE A 210 1.37 -10.87 17.05
N HIS A 211 1.08 -10.85 15.76
CA HIS A 211 -0.01 -11.65 15.20
C HIS A 211 0.30 -13.14 15.28
N ALA A 212 1.54 -13.56 14.94
CA ALA A 212 1.97 -14.95 15.09
C ALA A 212 1.94 -15.41 16.56
N ALA A 213 2.26 -14.54 17.51
CA ALA A 213 2.15 -14.84 18.94
C ALA A 213 0.69 -14.92 19.42
N ALA A 214 -0.20 -14.10 18.88
CA ALA A 214 -1.61 -14.02 19.30
C ALA A 214 -2.49 -15.14 18.73
N TYR A 215 -2.21 -15.58 17.51
CA TYR A 215 -3.04 -16.50 16.71
C TYR A 215 -2.29 -17.77 16.26
N GLU A 216 -1.07 -17.98 16.75
CA GLU A 216 -0.17 -19.10 16.39
C GLU A 216 0.04 -19.22 14.87
N ASN A 217 0.21 -20.44 14.36
CA ASN A 217 0.40 -20.72 12.93
C ASN A 217 -0.95 -20.92 12.21
N ASN A 218 -1.96 -20.11 12.52
CA ASN A 218 -3.30 -20.26 11.97
C ASN A 218 -3.93 -18.92 11.58
N THR A 219 -4.63 -18.90 10.45
CA THR A 219 -5.37 -17.72 9.96
C THR A 219 -4.56 -16.41 10.06
N LEU A 220 -4.93 -15.49 10.96
CA LEU A 220 -4.28 -14.19 11.16
C LEU A 220 -2.83 -14.27 11.68
N GLY A 221 -2.46 -15.39 12.29
CA GLY A 221 -1.10 -15.64 12.76
C GLY A 221 -0.13 -16.08 11.66
N LEU A 222 -0.66 -16.41 10.47
CA LEU A 222 0.18 -16.60 9.29
C LEU A 222 0.92 -15.31 8.93
N PRO A 223 2.21 -15.41 8.55
CA PRO A 223 3.03 -14.25 8.30
C PRO A 223 2.54 -13.51 7.05
N LYS A 224 2.44 -12.18 7.15
CA LYS A 224 2.14 -11.31 6.01
C LYS A 224 3.34 -11.26 5.07
N ILE A 225 4.54 -11.27 5.64
CA ILE A 225 5.80 -11.20 4.90
C ILE A 225 6.23 -12.63 4.58
N CYS A 226 6.56 -12.90 3.31
CA CYS A 226 7.03 -14.21 2.89
C CYS A 226 8.25 -14.64 3.73
N PRO A 227 8.20 -15.79 4.44
CA PRO A 227 9.37 -16.37 5.09
C PRO A 227 10.45 -16.72 4.06
N GLU A 228 11.72 -16.56 4.44
CA GLU A 228 12.86 -16.77 3.56
C GLU A 228 12.90 -18.20 2.99
N GLU A 229 12.58 -19.20 3.82
CA GLU A 229 12.52 -20.60 3.43
C GLU A 229 11.43 -20.93 2.42
N ASN A 230 10.45 -20.04 2.21
CA ASN A 230 9.33 -20.24 1.28
C ASN A 230 9.54 -19.55 -0.07
N ILE A 231 10.49 -18.62 -0.19
CA ILE A 231 10.77 -17.89 -1.45
C ILE A 231 11.07 -18.86 -2.60
N SER A 232 11.82 -19.93 -2.32
CA SER A 232 12.19 -20.96 -3.30
C SER A 232 11.08 -22.00 -3.55
N LYS A 233 10.08 -22.10 -2.66
CA LYS A 233 8.99 -23.07 -2.76
C LYS A 233 7.78 -22.56 -3.53
N ILE A 234 7.62 -21.24 -3.62
CA ILE A 234 6.49 -20.60 -4.32
C ILE A 234 6.80 -20.55 -5.82
N ASP A 235 5.96 -21.21 -6.61
CA ASP A 235 6.03 -21.27 -8.07
C ASP A 235 4.77 -20.69 -8.74
N CYS A 236 4.82 -20.52 -10.07
CA CYS A 236 3.69 -20.00 -10.85
C CYS A 236 2.41 -20.80 -10.60
N LYS A 237 2.53 -22.13 -10.54
CA LYS A 237 1.40 -23.04 -10.36
C LYS A 237 0.72 -22.84 -9.00
N THR A 238 1.50 -22.64 -7.94
CA THR A 238 0.99 -22.39 -6.60
C THR A 238 0.21 -21.07 -6.56
N ILE A 239 0.75 -20.01 -7.16
CA ILE A 239 0.07 -18.71 -7.23
C ILE A 239 -1.21 -18.81 -8.06
N GLN A 240 -1.17 -19.41 -9.24
CA GLN A 240 -2.36 -19.61 -10.07
C GLN A 240 -3.42 -20.46 -9.36
N THR A 241 -2.99 -21.48 -8.60
CA THR A 241 -3.89 -22.27 -7.75
C THR A 241 -4.53 -21.40 -6.67
N TYR A 242 -3.78 -20.53 -6.00
CA TYR A 242 -4.33 -19.59 -5.03
C TYR A 242 -5.36 -18.65 -5.67
N LEU A 243 -5.01 -18.03 -6.81
CA LEU A 243 -5.89 -17.15 -7.58
C LEU A 243 -7.19 -17.86 -8.00
N LYS A 244 -7.12 -19.13 -8.41
CA LYS A 244 -8.28 -19.96 -8.76
C LYS A 244 -9.34 -20.03 -7.66
N HIS A 245 -8.91 -20.20 -6.41
CA HIS A 245 -9.85 -20.39 -5.30
C HIS A 245 -10.22 -19.05 -4.64
N HIS A 246 -9.28 -18.11 -4.57
CA HIS A 246 -9.46 -16.90 -3.78
C HIS A 246 -9.88 -15.67 -4.59
N HIS A 247 -9.53 -15.58 -5.88
CA HIS A 247 -9.95 -14.49 -6.78
C HIS A 247 -11.19 -14.92 -7.58
N SER A 248 -12.26 -15.23 -6.85
CA SER A 248 -13.56 -15.60 -7.41
C SER A 248 -14.55 -14.42 -7.39
N PRO A 249 -15.51 -14.33 -8.33
CA PRO A 249 -16.43 -13.20 -8.43
C PRO A 249 -17.19 -12.88 -7.13
N SER A 250 -17.59 -13.89 -6.35
CA SER A 250 -18.31 -13.72 -5.07
C SER A 250 -17.48 -13.05 -3.98
N ARG A 251 -16.15 -13.01 -4.14
CA ARG A 251 -15.18 -12.41 -3.19
C ARG A 251 -14.66 -11.06 -3.66
N ILE A 252 -15.16 -10.57 -4.80
CA ILE A 252 -14.68 -9.34 -5.44
C ILE A 252 -15.74 -8.23 -5.31
N VAL A 253 -15.28 -7.06 -4.90
CA VAL A 253 -16.01 -5.80 -4.96
C VAL A 253 -15.23 -4.81 -5.82
N VAL A 254 -15.85 -4.28 -6.87
CA VAL A 254 -15.31 -3.16 -7.63
C VAL A 254 -15.93 -1.88 -7.10
N ALA A 255 -15.12 -1.00 -6.52
CA ALA A 255 -15.55 0.27 -5.95
C ALA A 255 -15.01 1.43 -6.80
N GLY A 256 -15.87 2.40 -7.14
CA GLY A 256 -15.49 3.59 -7.89
C GLY A 256 -15.88 4.90 -7.18
N VAL A 257 -14.96 5.84 -7.09
CA VAL A 257 -15.20 7.19 -6.56
C VAL A 257 -14.99 8.21 -7.69
N GLY A 258 -15.90 9.18 -7.81
CA GLY A 258 -15.88 10.17 -8.90
C GLY A 258 -16.32 9.57 -10.24
N VAL A 259 -17.20 8.57 -10.21
CA VAL A 259 -17.73 7.88 -11.39
C VAL A 259 -19.24 7.74 -11.32
N ASP A 260 -19.87 7.79 -12.49
CA ASP A 260 -21.27 7.44 -12.67
C ASP A 260 -21.48 5.93 -12.44
N HIS A 261 -22.57 5.55 -11.76
CA HIS A 261 -22.79 4.17 -11.33
C HIS A 261 -23.07 3.25 -12.51
N GLU A 262 -23.97 3.66 -13.38
CA GLU A 262 -24.41 2.91 -14.54
C GLU A 262 -23.25 2.68 -15.51
N VAL A 263 -22.42 3.70 -15.74
CA VAL A 263 -21.21 3.60 -16.56
C VAL A 263 -20.18 2.64 -15.94
N LEU A 264 -19.97 2.70 -14.61
CA LEU A 264 -19.07 1.76 -13.94
C LEU A 264 -19.58 0.31 -14.06
N VAL A 265 -20.88 0.09 -13.83
CA VAL A 265 -21.51 -1.23 -13.96
C VAL A 265 -21.33 -1.78 -15.38
N GLU A 266 -21.52 -0.96 -16.42
CA GLU A 266 -21.28 -1.37 -17.81
C GLU A 266 -19.84 -1.81 -18.06
N HIS A 267 -18.86 -1.02 -17.61
CA HIS A 267 -17.45 -1.37 -17.77
C HIS A 267 -17.07 -2.63 -16.98
N VAL A 268 -17.59 -2.80 -15.76
CA VAL A 268 -17.34 -3.99 -14.95
C VAL A 268 -17.97 -5.22 -15.60
N GLN A 269 -19.20 -5.12 -16.10
CA GLN A 269 -19.84 -6.18 -16.87
C GLN A 269 -18.99 -6.59 -18.07
N ARG A 270 -18.42 -5.62 -18.79
CA ARG A 270 -17.58 -5.87 -19.96
C ARG A 270 -16.26 -6.58 -19.61
N TYR A 271 -15.54 -6.13 -18.58
CA TYR A 271 -14.16 -6.59 -18.32
C TYR A 271 -14.01 -7.66 -17.24
N PHE A 272 -14.97 -7.79 -16.33
CA PHE A 272 -14.94 -8.78 -15.24
C PHE A 272 -15.93 -9.94 -15.44
N VAL A 273 -17.02 -9.73 -16.19
CA VAL A 273 -18.05 -10.77 -16.41
C VAL A 273 -17.94 -11.38 -17.80
N ASN A 274 -17.98 -10.56 -18.85
CA ASN A 274 -17.97 -11.05 -20.22
C ASN A 274 -16.61 -11.65 -20.62
N LYS A 275 -15.52 -11.08 -20.10
CA LYS A 275 -14.17 -11.66 -20.18
C LYS A 275 -13.90 -12.47 -18.91
N LYS A 276 -13.86 -13.80 -19.05
CA LYS A 276 -13.57 -14.69 -17.92
C LYS A 276 -12.12 -14.61 -17.45
N GLY A 277 -11.88 -15.02 -16.22
CA GLY A 277 -10.54 -15.10 -15.64
C GLY A 277 -9.77 -16.33 -16.14
N LEU A 278 -8.46 -16.19 -16.31
CA LEU A 278 -7.59 -17.21 -16.92
C LEU A 278 -7.60 -18.52 -16.12
N TRP A 279 -7.51 -18.42 -14.80
CA TRP A 279 -7.44 -19.57 -13.89
C TRP A 279 -8.80 -20.20 -13.55
N LEU A 280 -9.90 -19.49 -13.79
CA LEU A 280 -11.24 -20.00 -13.47
C LEU A 280 -11.63 -21.19 -14.38
N GLU A 281 -11.06 -21.26 -15.58
CA GLU A 281 -11.33 -22.32 -16.55
C GLU A 281 -10.24 -23.40 -16.59
N ASP A 282 -9.13 -23.21 -15.85
CA ASP A 282 -8.02 -24.15 -15.88
C ASP A 282 -8.29 -25.38 -15.00
N SER A 283 -8.71 -26.46 -15.65
CA SER A 283 -8.93 -27.77 -15.01
C SER A 283 -7.64 -28.48 -14.60
N SER A 284 -6.48 -28.04 -15.07
CA SER A 284 -5.18 -28.64 -14.72
C SER A 284 -4.68 -28.20 -13.33
N LEU A 285 -5.18 -27.07 -12.83
CA LEU A 285 -4.87 -26.58 -11.49
C LEU A 285 -5.59 -27.44 -10.43
N PRO A 286 -4.87 -27.86 -9.37
CA PRO A 286 -5.43 -28.69 -8.32
C PRO A 286 -6.64 -28.01 -7.67
N ASN A 287 -7.64 -28.80 -7.29
CA ASN A 287 -8.77 -28.32 -6.51
C ASN A 287 -8.45 -28.57 -5.03
N ILE A 288 -8.28 -27.50 -4.26
CA ILE A 288 -7.88 -27.57 -2.86
C ILE A 288 -9.11 -27.29 -2.00
N LYS A 289 -9.23 -28.02 -0.89
CA LYS A 289 -10.25 -27.72 0.11
C LYS A 289 -9.92 -26.36 0.74
N LEU A 290 -10.80 -25.39 0.53
CA LEU A 290 -10.69 -24.08 1.15
C LEU A 290 -10.83 -24.18 2.67
N ASP A 291 -9.96 -23.48 3.37
CA ASP A 291 -10.09 -23.29 4.80
C ASP A 291 -11.08 -22.15 5.09
N HIS A 292 -12.01 -22.43 5.99
CA HIS A 292 -13.03 -21.50 6.46
C HIS A 292 -12.98 -21.34 7.99
N SER A 293 -11.85 -21.73 8.59
CA SER A 293 -11.62 -21.60 10.02
C SER A 293 -11.64 -20.13 10.43
N VAL A 294 -12.29 -19.87 11.56
CA VAL A 294 -12.26 -18.57 12.22
C VAL A 294 -10.95 -18.42 12.98
N ALA A 295 -10.47 -17.18 13.08
CA ALA A 295 -9.30 -16.90 13.91
C ALA A 295 -9.61 -17.18 15.39
N GLN A 296 -8.64 -17.75 16.11
CA GLN A 296 -8.76 -18.06 17.53
C GLN A 296 -7.60 -17.39 18.27
N TYR A 297 -7.90 -16.47 19.17
CA TYR A 297 -6.90 -15.85 20.01
C TYR A 297 -6.46 -16.84 21.09
N THR A 298 -5.18 -17.20 21.09
CA THR A 298 -4.57 -18.10 22.09
C THR A 298 -3.74 -17.32 23.11
N GLY A 299 -3.32 -16.11 22.73
CA GLY A 299 -2.22 -15.42 23.40
C GLY A 299 -0.88 -16.15 23.19
N GLY A 300 0.19 -15.53 23.64
CA GLY A 300 1.53 -16.08 23.47
C GLY A 300 2.61 -15.03 23.71
N ILE A 301 3.86 -15.49 23.67
CA ILE A 301 5.03 -14.63 23.83
C ILE A 301 6.03 -15.01 22.73
N TYR A 302 6.41 -14.02 21.93
CA TYR A 302 7.55 -14.13 21.03
C TYR A 302 8.68 -13.26 21.56
N LYS A 303 9.87 -13.84 21.68
CA LYS A 303 11.08 -13.12 22.10
C LYS A 303 12.21 -13.47 21.16
N GLU A 304 12.83 -12.44 20.61
CA GLU A 304 14.01 -12.53 19.76
C GLU A 304 15.09 -11.63 20.33
N ILE A 305 16.32 -12.13 20.40
CA ILE A 305 17.50 -11.35 20.73
C ILE A 305 18.28 -11.27 19.42
N CYS A 306 18.32 -10.08 18.83
CA CYS A 306 19.03 -9.82 17.60
C CYS A 306 19.87 -8.55 17.74
N ASP A 307 21.02 -8.54 17.07
CA ASP A 307 21.85 -7.36 16.94
C ASP A 307 21.18 -6.42 15.93
N ILE A 308 20.51 -5.37 16.40
CA ILE A 308 19.89 -4.39 15.50
C ILE A 308 21.01 -3.53 14.93
N PRO A 309 21.20 -3.49 13.60
CA PRO A 309 22.32 -2.76 13.01
C PRO A 309 22.24 -1.27 13.36
N MET A 310 23.34 -0.74 13.88
CA MET A 310 23.48 0.68 14.16
C MET A 310 23.26 1.48 12.87
N TYR A 311 22.16 2.23 12.80
CA TYR A 311 21.90 3.10 11.67
C TYR A 311 22.80 4.34 11.76
N HIS A 312 23.92 4.34 11.02
CA HIS A 312 24.82 5.50 10.87
C HIS A 312 24.24 6.62 9.98
N GLY A 313 22.92 6.79 9.96
CA GLY A 313 22.28 7.88 9.24
C GLY A 313 22.23 9.18 10.03
N PRO A 314 21.77 10.28 9.40
CA PRO A 314 21.74 11.61 10.01
C PRO A 314 20.81 11.71 11.23
N SER A 315 19.94 10.72 11.45
CA SER A 315 19.01 10.62 12.57
C SER A 315 19.66 10.19 13.89
N GLY A 316 20.85 9.56 13.87
CA GLY A 316 21.62 9.24 15.08
C GLY A 316 20.87 8.43 16.14
N LEU A 317 19.89 7.61 15.75
CA LEU A 317 19.12 6.80 16.69
C LEU A 317 20.05 5.78 17.37
N PRO A 318 19.97 5.61 18.70
CA PRO A 318 20.74 4.59 19.39
C PRO A 318 20.20 3.20 19.05
N GLU A 319 20.89 2.18 19.54
CA GLU A 319 20.32 0.83 19.62
C GLU A 319 19.04 0.87 20.47
N LEU A 320 17.94 0.35 19.91
CA LEU A 320 16.62 0.34 20.54
C LEU A 320 16.15 -1.10 20.73
N ALA A 321 15.64 -1.41 21.91
CA ALA A 321 14.81 -2.57 22.14
C ALA A 321 13.33 -2.20 21.91
N HIS A 322 12.56 -3.14 21.37
CA HIS A 322 11.15 -2.95 21.07
C HIS A 322 10.30 -3.93 21.88
N VAL A 323 9.17 -3.44 22.38
CA VAL A 323 8.16 -4.27 23.07
C VAL A 323 6.79 -3.95 22.48
N VAL A 324 6.02 -4.99 22.20
CA VAL A 324 4.61 -4.90 21.83
C VAL A 324 3.81 -5.73 22.82
N LEU A 325 2.86 -5.10 23.51
CA LEU A 325 1.88 -5.80 24.34
C LEU A 325 0.52 -5.73 23.64
N ALA A 326 -0.13 -6.87 23.48
CA ALA A 326 -1.38 -6.98 22.76
C ALA A 326 -2.42 -7.79 23.52
N LEU A 327 -3.68 -7.38 23.38
CA LEU A 327 -4.87 -8.08 23.85
C LEU A 327 -5.77 -8.39 22.65
N GLU A 328 -6.64 -9.39 22.81
CA GLU A 328 -7.69 -9.63 21.84
C GLU A 328 -8.56 -8.37 21.70
N GLY A 329 -8.72 -7.92 20.46
CA GLY A 329 -9.62 -6.84 20.09
C GLY A 329 -10.94 -7.39 19.57
N VAL A 330 -11.75 -6.53 18.95
CA VAL A 330 -13.05 -6.92 18.40
C VAL A 330 -13.07 -6.88 16.88
N SER A 331 -14.02 -7.60 16.29
CA SER A 331 -14.28 -7.53 14.86
C SER A 331 -14.78 -6.15 14.45
N HIS A 332 -14.49 -5.72 13.21
CA HIS A 332 -15.10 -4.51 12.63
C HIS A 332 -16.63 -4.57 12.46
N LYS A 333 -17.25 -5.75 12.69
CA LYS A 333 -18.70 -5.95 12.68
C LYS A 333 -19.33 -5.88 14.07
N ASP A 334 -18.51 -5.84 15.12
CA ASP A 334 -18.97 -5.82 16.51
C ASP A 334 -19.53 -4.43 16.88
N SER A 335 -20.50 -4.38 17.81
CA SER A 335 -21.00 -3.11 18.36
C SER A 335 -19.91 -2.33 19.09
N ASP A 336 -18.91 -3.02 19.65
CA ASP A 336 -17.81 -2.41 20.39
C ASP A 336 -16.67 -1.92 19.48
N PHE A 337 -16.77 -2.09 18.15
CA PHE A 337 -15.76 -1.62 17.21
C PHE A 337 -15.54 -0.10 17.27
N ILE A 338 -16.63 0.68 17.29
CA ILE A 338 -16.55 2.13 17.36
C ILE A 338 -15.98 2.60 18.72
N PRO A 339 -16.46 2.09 19.87
CA PRO A 339 -15.80 2.31 21.16
C PRO A 339 -14.30 2.00 21.14
N LEU A 340 -13.87 0.89 20.53
CA LEU A 340 -12.46 0.52 20.44
C LEU A 340 -11.65 1.48 19.55
N CYS A 341 -12.25 2.01 18.47
CA CYS A 341 -11.65 3.06 17.66
C CYS A 341 -11.44 4.36 18.46
N VAL A 342 -12.43 4.76 19.28
CA VAL A 342 -12.32 5.92 20.16
C VAL A 342 -11.22 5.69 21.20
N LEU A 343 -11.18 4.51 21.83
CA LEU A 343 -10.10 4.13 22.75
C LEU A 343 -8.73 4.22 22.07
N ASN A 344 -8.59 3.72 20.84
CA ASN A 344 -7.34 3.82 20.08
C ASN A 344 -6.91 5.27 19.84
N MET A 345 -7.86 6.15 19.47
CA MET A 345 -7.59 7.58 19.28
C MET A 345 -7.20 8.29 20.58
N MET A 346 -7.83 7.95 21.70
CA MET A 346 -7.51 8.49 23.02
C MET A 346 -6.14 8.04 23.54
N MET A 347 -5.80 6.77 23.31
CA MET A 347 -4.47 6.24 23.63
C MET A 347 -3.41 6.91 22.74
N GLY A 348 -3.65 6.90 21.44
CA GLY A 348 -2.84 7.57 20.42
C GLY A 348 -1.35 7.27 20.55
N GLY A 349 -0.54 8.32 20.68
CA GLY A 349 0.89 8.21 20.91
C GLY A 349 1.73 8.76 19.76
N GLY A 350 2.89 8.16 19.55
CA GLY A 350 3.82 8.50 18.46
C GLY A 350 5.28 8.36 18.85
N GLY A 351 6.15 8.88 17.98
CA GLY A 351 7.57 8.98 18.25
C GLY A 351 7.93 10.25 19.02
N SER A 352 8.94 10.17 19.88
CA SER A 352 9.49 11.31 20.65
C SER A 352 10.07 12.41 19.76
N PHE A 353 10.42 12.07 18.52
CA PHE A 353 10.84 13.03 17.50
C PHE A 353 9.75 13.20 16.44
N SER A 354 8.67 13.90 16.79
CA SER A 354 7.63 14.30 15.84
C SER A 354 7.72 15.79 15.54
N ALA A 355 8.31 16.15 14.39
CA ALA A 355 8.29 17.52 13.90
C ALA A 355 6.92 17.83 13.30
N GLY A 356 6.05 18.51 14.06
CA GLY A 356 4.80 19.02 13.52
C GLY A 356 4.03 19.93 14.46
N GLY A 357 3.01 20.57 13.91
CA GLY A 357 2.14 21.47 14.66
C GLY A 357 1.05 20.75 15.48
N PRO A 358 0.22 21.55 16.19
CA PRO A 358 -0.94 21.05 16.92
C PRO A 358 -1.88 20.19 16.04
N GLY A 359 -2.56 19.22 16.64
CA GLY A 359 -3.52 18.33 15.97
C GLY A 359 -3.00 16.92 15.67
N LYS A 360 -1.72 16.64 15.92
CA LYS A 360 -1.09 15.32 15.70
C LYS A 360 -1.28 14.29 16.84
N GLY A 361 -2.09 14.60 17.86
CA GLY A 361 -2.27 13.72 19.02
C GLY A 361 -1.29 13.94 20.19
N MET A 362 -0.67 15.11 20.31
CA MET A 362 0.26 15.43 21.42
C MET A 362 -0.37 15.43 22.82
N TYR A 363 -1.71 15.40 22.89
CA TYR A 363 -2.48 15.38 24.14
C TYR A 363 -3.10 14.01 24.45
N THR A 364 -2.77 12.97 23.68
CA THR A 364 -3.27 11.61 23.95
C THR A 364 -2.58 11.00 25.17
N ARG A 365 -3.13 9.92 25.71
CA ARG A 365 -2.63 9.28 26.94
C ARG A 365 -1.17 8.85 26.80
N LEU A 366 -0.82 8.13 25.74
CA LEU A 366 0.55 7.66 25.55
C LEU A 366 1.51 8.84 25.32
N TYR A 367 1.08 9.92 24.68
CA TYR A 367 1.96 11.08 24.52
C TYR A 367 2.23 11.79 25.86
N THR A 368 1.17 12.02 26.65
CA THR A 368 1.25 12.84 27.87
C THR A 368 1.71 12.08 29.11
N ASN A 369 1.27 10.84 29.29
CA ASN A 369 1.65 9.99 30.42
C ASN A 369 2.98 9.28 30.17
N VAL A 370 3.28 8.96 28.90
CA VAL A 370 4.47 8.18 28.55
C VAL A 370 5.57 9.06 27.99
N LEU A 371 5.43 9.59 26.78
CA LEU A 371 6.52 10.29 26.08
C LEU A 371 6.99 11.57 26.81
N ASN A 372 6.06 12.35 27.36
CA ASN A 372 6.41 13.57 28.10
C ASN A 372 7.06 13.31 29.47
N ARG A 373 6.85 12.12 30.06
CA ARG A 373 7.33 11.79 31.42
C ARG A 373 8.59 10.94 31.40
N TYR A 374 8.70 10.02 30.44
CA TYR A 374 9.81 9.09 30.31
C TYR A 374 10.69 9.49 29.13
N HIS A 375 11.63 10.40 29.38
CA HIS A 375 12.54 10.95 28.36
C HIS A 375 13.40 9.89 27.64
N TRP A 376 13.50 8.68 28.20
CA TRP A 376 14.25 7.54 27.64
C TRP A 376 13.42 6.68 26.68
N MET A 377 12.11 6.95 26.54
CA MET A 377 11.26 6.32 25.54
C MET A 377 11.36 7.07 24.21
N TYR A 378 11.49 6.31 23.13
CA TYR A 378 11.61 6.83 21.76
C TYR A 378 10.30 6.74 20.99
N ASN A 379 9.45 5.76 21.31
CA ASN A 379 8.14 5.58 20.72
C ASN A 379 7.19 4.95 21.75
N ALA A 380 5.92 5.33 21.68
CA ALA A 380 4.82 4.66 22.36
C ALA A 380 3.55 4.93 21.57
N THR A 381 3.01 3.92 20.89
CA THR A 381 1.88 4.07 19.97
C THR A 381 0.90 2.92 20.14
N ALA A 382 -0.40 3.24 20.21
CA ALA A 382 -1.48 2.27 20.22
C ALA A 382 -1.96 1.95 18.80
N TYR A 383 -2.30 0.69 18.57
CA TYR A 383 -2.83 0.17 17.31
C TYR A 383 -4.08 -0.66 17.57
N ASN A 384 -5.08 -0.48 16.70
CA ASN A 384 -6.29 -1.29 16.65
C ASN A 384 -6.37 -1.98 15.29
N HIS A 385 -6.09 -3.29 15.27
CA HIS A 385 -6.31 -4.14 14.10
C HIS A 385 -7.68 -4.80 14.24
N ALA A 386 -8.59 -4.56 13.29
CA ALA A 386 -9.94 -5.13 13.34
C ALA A 386 -10.21 -5.95 12.07
N TYR A 387 -10.51 -7.24 12.26
CA TYR A 387 -10.77 -8.21 11.20
C TYR A 387 -12.25 -8.61 11.18
N SER A 388 -12.63 -9.47 10.23
CA SER A 388 -14.02 -9.88 10.02
C SER A 388 -14.65 -10.67 11.18
N ASP A 389 -13.84 -11.27 12.03
CA ASP A 389 -14.20 -12.27 13.04
C ASP A 389 -13.49 -12.07 14.40
N THR A 390 -12.45 -11.23 14.46
CA THR A 390 -11.70 -10.90 15.70
C THR A 390 -10.94 -9.58 15.52
N GLY A 391 -10.14 -9.17 16.49
CA GLY A 391 -9.24 -8.02 16.39
C GLY A 391 -8.00 -8.18 17.28
N LEU A 392 -7.08 -7.22 17.20
CA LEU A 392 -5.90 -7.15 18.03
C LEU A 392 -5.67 -5.69 18.42
N PHE A 393 -5.75 -5.40 19.72
CA PHE A 393 -5.40 -4.09 20.25
C PHE A 393 -4.03 -4.17 20.90
N CYS A 394 -3.07 -3.35 20.47
CA CYS A 394 -1.71 -3.41 20.99
C CYS A 394 -1.09 -2.04 21.23
N ILE A 395 -0.10 -2.01 22.13
CA ILE A 395 0.77 -0.86 22.33
C ILE A 395 2.20 -1.28 22.00
N HIS A 396 2.80 -0.60 21.05
CA HIS A 396 4.21 -0.72 20.69
C HIS A 396 5.01 0.41 21.32
N ALA A 397 6.13 0.07 21.95
CA ALA A 397 7.10 1.04 22.38
C ALA A 397 8.53 0.65 22.03
N SER A 398 9.40 1.66 22.03
CA SER A 398 10.84 1.49 21.88
C SER A 398 11.62 2.35 22.88
N ALA A 399 12.70 1.78 23.40
CA ALA A 399 13.62 2.42 24.33
C ALA A 399 15.01 1.78 24.22
N THR A 400 16.02 2.29 24.92
CA THR A 400 17.33 1.63 24.96
C THR A 400 17.24 0.27 25.68
N PRO A 401 18.07 -0.73 25.32
CA PRO A 401 18.02 -2.08 25.91
C PRO A 401 18.08 -2.13 27.44
N SER A 402 18.72 -1.16 28.08
CA SER A 402 18.81 -1.07 29.55
C SER A 402 17.48 -0.80 30.24
N HIS A 403 16.46 -0.29 29.53
CA HIS A 403 15.16 0.10 30.08
C HIS A 403 14.01 -0.85 29.69
N VAL A 404 14.30 -2.04 29.17
CA VAL A 404 13.26 -2.98 28.69
C VAL A 404 12.27 -3.38 29.78
N ARG A 405 12.76 -3.58 31.01
CA ARG A 405 11.91 -3.91 32.16
C ARG A 405 10.96 -2.75 32.46
N GLU A 406 11.51 -1.55 32.63
CA GLU A 406 10.77 -0.33 32.95
C GLU A 406 9.76 0.00 31.83
N MET A 407 10.15 -0.15 30.57
CA MET A 407 9.27 0.02 29.42
C MET A 407 8.07 -0.91 29.50
N THR A 408 8.30 -2.19 29.80
CA THR A 408 7.22 -3.19 29.93
C THR A 408 6.29 -2.86 31.10
N GLU A 409 6.85 -2.43 32.23
CA GLU A 409 6.07 -2.01 33.40
C GLU A 409 5.20 -0.77 33.10
N VAL A 410 5.73 0.21 32.38
CA VAL A 410 4.99 1.41 31.95
C VAL A 410 3.86 1.03 30.99
N LEU A 411 4.13 0.23 29.97
CA LEU A 411 3.09 -0.22 29.03
C LEU A 411 1.97 -1.00 29.72
N THR A 412 2.34 -1.91 30.63
CA THR A 412 1.37 -2.69 31.40
C THR A 412 0.50 -1.78 32.27
N ARG A 413 1.10 -0.75 32.90
CA ARG A 413 0.35 0.23 33.68
C ARG A 413 -0.63 1.02 32.83
N GLU A 414 -0.22 1.48 31.65
CA GLU A 414 -1.12 2.21 30.76
C GLU A 414 -2.27 1.32 30.26
N LEU A 415 -1.99 0.05 29.94
CA LEU A 415 -3.04 -0.92 29.58
C LEU A 415 -4.05 -1.12 30.71
N VAL A 416 -3.58 -1.28 31.96
CA VAL A 416 -4.46 -1.42 33.14
C VAL A 416 -5.23 -0.12 33.38
N ALA A 417 -4.60 1.05 33.18
CA ALA A 417 -5.24 2.35 33.35
C ALA A 417 -6.36 2.58 32.33
N MET A 418 -6.37 1.88 31.18
CA MET A 418 -7.48 1.95 30.21
C MET A 418 -8.81 1.49 30.82
N ALA A 419 -8.79 0.57 31.78
CA ALA A 419 -10.00 0.10 32.47
C ALA A 419 -10.53 1.11 33.51
N GLY A 420 -9.78 2.18 33.79
CA GLY A 420 -10.19 3.25 34.69
C GLY A 420 -11.23 4.19 34.07
N SER A 421 -11.78 5.08 34.91
CA SER A 421 -12.71 6.11 34.45
C SER A 421 -12.05 7.10 33.49
N VAL A 422 -12.71 7.38 32.38
CA VAL A 422 -12.34 8.43 31.41
C VAL A 422 -12.99 9.75 31.83
N GLY A 423 -12.25 10.87 31.73
CA GLY A 423 -12.83 12.19 31.98
C GLY A 423 -13.51 12.79 30.75
N ASP A 424 -14.57 13.58 30.94
CA ASP A 424 -15.37 14.19 29.85
C ASP A 424 -14.60 15.11 28.89
N LYS A 425 -13.40 15.57 29.24
CA LYS A 425 -12.55 16.38 28.36
C LYS A 425 -11.65 15.55 27.45
N GLU A 426 -11.40 14.31 27.87
CA GLU A 426 -10.54 13.36 27.18
C GLU A 426 -11.33 12.52 26.17
N LEU A 427 -12.57 12.16 26.53
CA LEU A 427 -13.60 11.65 25.62
C LEU A 427 -14.11 12.78 24.71
#